data_AF-A0A2D6XLT9-F1
#
_entry.id   AF-A0A2D6XLT9-F1
#
_cell.length_a   1.000
_cell.length_b   1.000
_cell.length_c   1.000
_cell.angle_alpha   90.00
_cell.angle_beta   90.00
_cell.angle_gamma   90.00
#
_symmetry.space_group_name_H-M   'P 1'
#
loop_
_entity.id
_entity.type
_entity.pdbx_description
1 polymer ?
#
loop_
_entity_poly.entity_id
_entity_poly.type
_entity_poly.pdbx_seq_one_letter_code
_entity_poly.pdbx_strand_id
1 'polypeptide(L)'
;MELKLVRAKLNSINKTIDEHLDFLLEIRQDEQLYKDDIKEIGKMADDVLSALSKYSDLLESLPSAKKDWICEKCGKSTFETDYDYLVHPTLHLGCALQEDEYGQVSQVYNRGHSDANEPFVPLTVEDAIARQKKKDK
;
A
#
# COMPACT_ATOMS: atom_id res chain seq x y z
N MET A 1 45.47 61.01 -17.65
CA MET A 1 44.76 59.72 -17.80
C MET A 1 44.21 59.68 -19.22
N GLU A 2 44.67 58.74 -20.05
CA GLU A 2 44.35 58.66 -21.49
C GLU A 2 42.87 58.34 -21.73
N LEU A 3 42.17 59.20 -22.49
CA LEU A 3 40.73 59.11 -22.80
C LEU A 3 40.35 57.76 -23.46
N LYS A 4 41.30 57.18 -24.22
CA LYS A 4 41.16 55.85 -24.83
C LYS A 4 41.11 54.72 -23.80
N LEU A 5 41.92 54.82 -22.74
CA LEU A 5 41.95 53.85 -21.66
C LEU A 5 40.62 53.85 -20.89
N VAL A 6 40.04 55.03 -20.66
CA VAL A 6 38.73 55.17 -20.01
C VAL A 6 37.63 54.52 -20.84
N ARG A 7 37.60 54.76 -22.16
CA ARG A 7 36.62 54.13 -23.07
C ARG A 7 36.74 52.60 -23.11
N ALA A 8 37.97 52.08 -23.17
CA ALA A 8 38.20 50.64 -23.16
C ALA A 8 37.69 50.00 -21.86
N LYS A 9 37.95 50.64 -20.71
CA LYS A 9 37.42 50.19 -19.41
C LYS A 9 35.91 50.23 -19.37
N LEU A 10 35.28 51.31 -19.87
CA LEU A 10 33.82 51.44 -19.92
C LEU A 10 33.18 50.32 -20.75
N ASN A 11 33.74 50.01 -21.91
CA ASN A 11 33.25 48.91 -22.75
C ASN A 11 33.40 47.54 -22.06
N SER A 12 34.51 47.33 -21.34
CA SER A 12 34.71 46.11 -20.56
C SER A 12 33.69 46.00 -19.42
N ILE A 13 33.38 47.10 -18.75
CA ILE A 13 32.37 47.16 -17.70
C ILE A 13 30.99 46.86 -18.27
N ASN A 14 30.61 47.49 -19.39
CA ASN A 14 29.33 47.23 -20.03
C ASN A 14 29.18 45.75 -20.42
N LYS A 15 30.21 45.15 -21.03
CA LYS A 15 30.20 43.71 -21.35
C LYS A 15 30.00 42.83 -20.11
N THR A 16 30.66 43.19 -19.01
CA THR A 16 30.53 42.46 -17.74
C THR A 16 29.12 42.61 -17.15
N ILE A 17 28.52 43.80 -17.26
CA ILE A 17 27.14 44.05 -16.83
C ILE A 17 26.16 43.22 -17.66
N ASP A 18 26.34 43.18 -18.99
CA ASP A 18 25.48 42.40 -19.87
C ASP A 18 25.53 40.91 -19.52
N GLU A 19 26.73 40.35 -19.31
CA GLU A 19 26.92 38.95 -18.88
C GLU A 19 26.27 38.64 -17.52
N HIS A 20 26.38 39.55 -16.55
CA HIS A 20 25.70 39.39 -15.26
C HIS A 20 24.17 39.53 -15.37
N LEU A 21 23.68 40.36 -16.29
CA LEU A 21 22.25 40.53 -16.53
C LEU A 21 21.63 39.23 -17.08
N ASP A 22 22.30 38.60 -18.05
CA ASP A 22 21.87 37.33 -18.65
C ASP A 22 21.75 36.23 -17.58
N PHE A 23 22.77 36.09 -16.73
CA PHE A 23 22.75 35.14 -15.62
C PHE A 23 21.60 35.37 -14.62
N LEU A 24 21.33 36.63 -14.28
CA LEU A 24 20.21 36.96 -13.36
C LEU A 24 18.84 36.71 -13.98
N LEU A 25 18.72 36.81 -15.31
CA LEU A 25 17.48 36.48 -16.02
C LEU A 25 17.22 34.97 -16.04
N GLU A 26 18.26 34.16 -16.22
CA GLU A 26 18.17 32.69 -16.11
C GLU A 26 17.68 32.27 -14.72
N ILE A 27 18.31 32.76 -13.66
CA ILE A 27 17.89 32.47 -12.27
C ILE A 27 16.43 32.84 -12.04
N ARG A 28 15.99 33.99 -12.56
CA ARG A 28 14.60 34.44 -12.40
C ARG A 28 13.62 33.49 -13.09
N GLN A 29 13.97 33.00 -14.28
CA GLN A 29 13.12 32.05 -15.01
C GLN A 29 13.01 30.73 -14.25
N ASP A 30 14.12 30.21 -13.75
CA ASP A 30 14.14 29.01 -12.93
C ASP A 30 13.29 29.17 -11.66
N GLU A 31 13.37 30.31 -10.97
CA GLU A 31 12.54 30.59 -9.80
C GLU A 31 11.03 30.58 -10.12
N GLN A 32 10.64 31.07 -11.30
CA GLN A 32 9.23 31.02 -11.74
C GLN A 32 8.78 29.59 -12.03
N LEU A 33 9.63 28.81 -12.70
CA LEU A 33 9.35 27.39 -12.98
C LEU A 33 9.05 26.62 -11.69
N TYR A 34 9.88 26.77 -10.66
CA TYR A 34 9.65 26.12 -9.37
C TYR A 34 8.36 26.57 -8.69
N LYS A 35 7.97 27.84 -8.82
CA LYS A 35 6.70 28.34 -8.26
C LYS A 35 5.49 27.74 -8.95
N ASP A 36 5.56 27.55 -10.26
CA ASP A 36 4.50 26.92 -11.04
C ASP A 36 4.36 25.43 -10.65
N ASP A 37 5.47 24.70 -10.54
CA ASP A 37 5.47 23.29 -10.11
C ASP A 37 4.86 23.13 -8.71
N ILE A 38 5.24 23.99 -7.75
CA ILE A 38 4.68 23.96 -6.38
C ILE A 38 3.15 24.18 -6.41
N LYS A 39 2.67 25.06 -7.29
CA LYS A 39 1.24 25.32 -7.43
C LYS A 39 0.50 24.13 -8.05
N GLU A 40 1.09 23.44 -9.01
CA GLU A 40 0.52 22.22 -9.59
C GLU A 40 0.47 21.08 -8.57
N ILE A 41 1.54 20.89 -7.79
CA ILE A 41 1.58 19.92 -6.70
C ILE A 41 0.50 20.22 -5.66
N GLY A 42 0.29 21.50 -5.31
CA GLY A 42 -0.79 21.92 -4.41
C GLY A 42 -2.17 21.49 -4.89
N LYS A 43 -2.48 21.70 -6.18
CA LYS A 43 -3.75 21.27 -6.78
C LYS A 43 -3.93 19.75 -6.73
N MET A 44 -2.88 18.99 -7.07
CA MET A 44 -2.93 17.53 -6.99
C MET A 44 -3.17 17.04 -5.57
N ALA A 45 -2.58 17.69 -4.56
CA ALA A 45 -2.81 17.37 -3.16
C ALA A 45 -4.27 17.63 -2.75
N ASP A 46 -4.85 18.75 -3.18
CA ASP A 46 -6.26 19.09 -2.94
C ASP A 46 -7.21 18.06 -3.58
N ASP A 47 -6.91 17.61 -4.81
CA ASP A 47 -7.71 16.58 -5.50
C ASP A 47 -7.68 15.24 -4.73
N VAL A 48 -6.50 14.82 -4.26
CA VAL A 48 -6.36 13.60 -3.43
C VAL A 48 -7.11 13.74 -2.12
N LEU A 49 -6.99 14.87 -1.43
CA LEU A 49 -7.71 15.14 -0.19
C LEU A 49 -9.22 15.12 -0.41
N SER A 50 -9.70 15.73 -1.51
CA SER A 50 -11.11 15.69 -1.89
C SER A 50 -11.61 14.28 -2.13
N ALA A 51 -10.83 13.46 -2.84
CA ALA A 51 -11.16 12.05 -3.06
C ALA A 51 -11.23 11.27 -1.74
N LEU A 52 -10.22 11.41 -0.88
CA LEU A 52 -10.17 10.73 0.42
C LEU A 52 -11.32 11.14 1.33
N SER A 53 -11.70 12.42 1.37
CA SER A 53 -12.85 12.90 2.13
C SER A 53 -14.13 12.17 1.72
N LYS A 54 -14.38 12.02 0.41
CA LYS A 54 -15.57 11.30 -0.11
C LYS A 54 -15.61 9.85 0.36
N TYR A 55 -14.47 9.17 0.43
CA TYR A 55 -14.41 7.79 0.93
C TYR A 55 -14.54 7.72 2.45
N SER A 56 -14.02 8.69 3.19
CA SER A 56 -14.21 8.79 4.64
C SER A 56 -15.69 8.95 4.98
N ASP A 57 -16.40 9.84 4.28
CA ASP A 57 -17.84 10.03 4.44
C ASP A 57 -18.61 8.73 4.13
N LEU A 58 -18.17 7.99 3.10
CA LEU A 58 -18.75 6.68 2.77
C LEU A 58 -18.50 5.63 3.86
N LEU A 59 -17.31 5.61 4.47
CA LEU A 59 -16.95 4.70 5.55
C LEU A 59 -17.70 5.02 6.86
N GLU A 60 -17.90 6.29 7.19
CA GLU A 60 -18.74 6.70 8.32
C GLU A 60 -20.23 6.38 8.08
N SER A 61 -20.67 6.39 6.82
CA SER A 61 -22.03 6.00 6.41
C SER A 61 -22.26 4.48 6.33
N LEU A 62 -21.28 3.63 6.70
CA LEU A 62 -21.42 2.17 6.82
C LEU A 62 -21.67 1.77 8.29
N PRO A 63 -22.90 1.90 8.82
CA PRO A 63 -23.19 1.53 10.19
C PRO A 63 -23.40 0.01 10.36
N SER A 64 -22.46 -0.89 10.03
CA SER A 64 -22.60 -2.27 10.57
C SER A 64 -21.40 -3.21 10.53
N ALA A 65 -20.28 -2.94 9.85
CA ALA A 65 -19.25 -3.97 9.76
C ALA A 65 -18.75 -4.43 11.14
N LYS A 66 -18.66 -3.53 12.14
CA LYS A 66 -18.35 -3.93 13.53
C LYS A 66 -19.47 -4.68 14.25
N LYS A 67 -20.74 -4.46 13.87
CA LYS A 67 -21.91 -5.14 14.46
C LYS A 67 -21.99 -6.60 14.02
N ASP A 68 -21.50 -6.90 12.83
CA ASP A 68 -21.54 -8.25 12.26
C ASP A 68 -20.42 -9.14 12.84
N TRP A 69 -19.44 -8.56 13.54
CA TRP A 69 -18.31 -9.24 14.16
C TRP A 69 -18.58 -9.51 15.64
N ILE A 70 -19.55 -10.38 15.88
CA ILE A 70 -19.93 -10.88 17.20
C ILE A 70 -19.74 -12.38 17.21
N CYS A 71 -19.09 -12.89 18.26
CA CYS A 71 -18.93 -14.31 18.48
C CYS A 71 -20.28 -14.94 18.80
N GLU A 72 -20.70 -15.92 17.99
CA GLU A 72 -21.98 -16.61 18.17
C GLU A 72 -22.09 -17.36 19.52
N LYS A 73 -20.95 -17.71 20.12
CA LYS A 73 -20.89 -18.49 21.37
C LYS A 73 -20.87 -17.63 22.63
N CYS A 74 -19.99 -16.62 22.67
CA CYS A 74 -19.80 -15.82 23.88
C CYS A 74 -20.47 -14.43 23.79
N GLY A 75 -21.02 -14.06 22.64
CA GLY A 75 -21.67 -12.77 22.39
C GLY A 75 -20.72 -11.57 22.44
N LYS A 76 -19.40 -11.79 22.57
CA LYS A 76 -18.38 -10.73 22.57
C LYS A 76 -17.96 -10.39 21.15
N SER A 77 -17.46 -9.18 20.93
CA SER A 77 -16.97 -8.80 19.61
C SER A 77 -15.73 -9.60 19.22
N THR A 78 -15.70 -10.06 17.97
CA THR A 78 -14.55 -10.67 17.31
C THR A 78 -13.72 -9.64 16.54
N PHE A 79 -14.20 -8.40 16.43
CA PHE A 79 -13.56 -7.36 15.62
C PHE A 79 -12.18 -6.94 16.13
N GLU A 80 -12.00 -6.90 17.44
CA GLU A 80 -10.74 -6.51 18.10
C GLU A 80 -9.81 -7.70 18.38
N THR A 81 -10.19 -8.90 17.95
CA THR A 81 -9.39 -10.12 18.18
C THR A 81 -8.42 -10.34 17.04
N ASP A 82 -7.16 -10.66 17.35
CA ASP A 82 -6.16 -10.98 16.33
C ASP A 82 -6.59 -12.21 15.50
N TYR A 83 -6.21 -12.21 14.22
CA TYR A 83 -6.58 -13.28 13.27
C TYR A 83 -6.18 -14.68 13.73
N ASP A 84 -5.08 -14.82 14.47
CA ASP A 84 -4.60 -16.12 14.99
C ASP A 84 -5.55 -16.73 16.05
N TYR A 85 -6.40 -15.91 16.68
CA TYR A 85 -7.37 -16.36 17.68
C TYR A 85 -8.81 -16.36 17.14
N LEU A 86 -8.97 -16.36 15.81
CA LEU A 86 -10.26 -16.46 15.13
C LEU A 86 -10.32 -17.72 14.27
N VAL A 87 -11.40 -18.48 14.40
CA VAL A 87 -11.73 -19.56 13.46
C VAL A 87 -12.55 -18.99 12.29
N HIS A 88 -13.41 -18.02 12.59
CA HIS A 88 -14.24 -17.31 11.64
C HIS A 88 -14.44 -15.86 12.13
N PRO A 89 -14.77 -14.87 11.25
CA PRO A 89 -15.17 -13.53 11.68
C PRO A 89 -16.27 -13.45 12.75
N THR A 90 -17.01 -14.54 12.99
CA THR A 90 -18.07 -14.66 14.00
C THR A 90 -17.78 -15.73 15.07
N LEU A 91 -16.54 -16.24 15.17
CA LEU A 91 -16.18 -17.28 16.13
C LEU A 91 -14.73 -17.18 16.61
N HIS A 92 -14.55 -16.98 17.92
CA HIS A 92 -13.25 -17.08 18.58
C HIS A 92 -12.73 -18.50 18.58
N LEU A 93 -11.43 -18.66 18.35
CA LEU A 93 -10.73 -19.95 18.44
C LEU A 93 -10.90 -20.59 19.82
N GLY A 94 -10.77 -19.81 20.89
CA GLY A 94 -10.99 -20.31 22.25
C GLY A 94 -12.42 -20.80 22.51
N CYS A 95 -13.43 -20.23 21.84
CA CYS A 95 -14.82 -20.67 21.97
C CYS A 95 -15.10 -21.95 21.17
N ALA A 96 -14.46 -22.12 20.02
CA ALA A 96 -14.56 -23.35 19.23
C ALA A 96 -13.96 -24.55 19.99
N LEU A 97 -12.78 -24.35 20.58
CA LEU A 97 -12.06 -25.41 21.30
C LEU A 97 -12.73 -25.83 22.63
N GLN A 98 -13.55 -24.96 23.23
CA GLN A 98 -14.31 -25.31 24.44
C GLN A 98 -15.46 -26.30 24.16
N GLU A 99 -15.97 -26.36 22.92
CA GLU A 99 -16.96 -27.37 22.53
C GLU A 99 -16.32 -28.75 22.30
N ASP A 100 -15.06 -28.76 21.86
CA ASP A 100 -14.32 -30.00 21.59
C ASP A 100 -14.02 -30.81 22.86
N GLU A 101 -14.01 -30.20 24.05
CA GLU A 101 -13.88 -30.90 25.33
C GLU A 101 -15.14 -31.73 25.71
N TYR A 102 -16.29 -31.47 25.06
CA TYR A 102 -17.53 -32.24 25.23
C TYR A 102 -18.20 -32.58 23.89
N GLY A 103 -17.44 -33.20 22.99
CA GLY A 103 -17.99 -34.14 22.01
C GLY A 103 -18.34 -33.58 20.63
N GLN A 104 -17.73 -34.24 19.64
CA GLN A 104 -18.01 -34.21 18.20
C GLN A 104 -17.42 -33.02 17.43
N VAL A 105 -16.18 -33.25 16.96
CA VAL A 105 -15.59 -32.58 15.79
C VAL A 105 -16.51 -32.81 14.59
N SER A 106 -17.45 -31.89 14.36
CA SER A 106 -18.28 -31.90 13.17
C SER A 106 -17.59 -31.08 12.07
N GLN A 107 -17.50 -31.73 10.92
CA GLN A 107 -16.90 -31.26 9.69
C GLN A 107 -17.48 -29.91 9.26
N VAL A 108 -16.71 -28.83 9.40
CA VAL A 108 -16.98 -27.54 8.71
C VAL A 108 -15.75 -27.10 7.93
N TYR A 109 -15.14 -28.02 7.18
CA TYR A 109 -14.35 -27.67 6.01
C TYR A 109 -14.89 -28.51 4.87
N ASN A 110 -15.69 -27.87 4.01
CA ASN A 110 -15.86 -28.12 2.58
C ASN A 110 -17.18 -27.49 2.12
N ARG A 111 -17.18 -26.17 1.94
CA ARG A 111 -18.09 -25.53 0.99
C ARG A 111 -17.26 -24.93 -0.13
N GLY A 112 -16.83 -25.80 -1.04
CA GLY A 112 -16.22 -25.40 -2.30
C GLY A 112 -15.11 -26.32 -2.79
N HIS A 113 -15.46 -27.54 -3.21
CA HIS A 113 -14.75 -28.21 -4.31
C HIS A 113 -15.70 -29.20 -4.97
N SER A 114 -16.30 -28.77 -6.07
CA SER A 114 -16.84 -29.65 -7.08
C SER A 114 -15.69 -30.38 -7.79
N ASP A 115 -15.94 -31.65 -8.07
CA ASP A 115 -15.28 -32.51 -9.04
C ASP A 115 -13.95 -33.21 -8.67
N ALA A 116 -13.95 -34.51 -8.97
CA ALA A 116 -12.88 -35.52 -8.94
C ALA A 116 -12.58 -36.18 -7.58
N ASN A 117 -13.25 -37.31 -7.37
CA ASN A 117 -12.96 -38.32 -6.37
C ASN A 117 -11.72 -39.15 -6.80
N GLU A 118 -10.53 -38.79 -6.32
CA GLU A 118 -9.41 -39.75 -6.20
C GLU A 118 -8.93 -39.82 -4.74
N PRO A 119 -8.82 -41.01 -4.15
CA PRO A 119 -8.32 -41.15 -2.79
C PRO A 119 -6.83 -40.77 -2.73
N PHE A 120 -6.52 -39.78 -1.89
CA PHE A 120 -5.16 -39.35 -1.61
C PHE A 120 -4.40 -40.47 -0.88
N VAL A 121 -3.54 -41.18 -1.61
CA VAL A 121 -2.60 -42.14 -1.02
C VAL A 121 -1.34 -41.36 -0.62
N PRO A 122 -0.95 -41.31 0.66
CA PRO A 122 0.26 -40.60 1.07
C PRO A 122 1.48 -41.27 0.43
N LEU A 123 2.21 -40.52 -0.39
CA LEU A 123 3.49 -40.96 -0.96
C LEU A 123 4.48 -41.16 0.19
N THR A 124 5.02 -42.38 0.31
CA THR A 124 6.05 -42.66 1.30
C THR A 124 7.35 -41.98 0.89
N VAL A 125 8.23 -41.73 1.85
CA VAL A 125 9.55 -41.09 1.61
C VAL A 125 10.37 -41.88 0.57
N GLU A 126 10.14 -43.20 0.51
CA GLU A 126 10.77 -44.12 -0.44
C GLU A 126 10.30 -43.86 -1.89
N ASP A 127 9.03 -43.51 -2.08
CA ASP A 127 8.45 -43.17 -3.39
C ASP A 127 8.96 -41.82 -3.93
N ALA A 128 9.23 -40.87 -3.04
CA ALA A 128 9.83 -39.57 -3.40
C ALA A 128 11.29 -39.75 -3.86
N ILE A 129 12.05 -40.59 -3.18
CA ILE A 129 13.46 -40.88 -3.52
C ILE A 129 13.55 -41.65 -4.86
N ALA A 130 12.62 -42.56 -5.15
CA ALA A 130 12.57 -43.30 -6.41
C ALA A 130 12.27 -42.39 -7.63
N ARG A 131 11.50 -41.31 -7.44
CA ARG A 131 11.20 -40.33 -8.50
C ARG A 131 12.37 -39.40 -8.80
N GLN A 132 13.19 -39.06 -7.80
CA GLN A 132 14.37 -38.21 -8.00
C GLN A 132 15.42 -38.91 -8.90
N LYS A 133 15.65 -40.22 -8.71
CA LYS A 133 16.61 -41.00 -9.51
C LYS A 133 16.22 -41.22 -10.97
N LYS A 134 14.97 -40.93 -11.36
CA LYS A 134 14.49 -41.01 -12.76
C LYS A 134 14.64 -39.70 -13.54
N LYS A 135 14.99 -38.59 -12.88
CA LYS A 135 15.20 -37.29 -13.54
C LYS A 135 16.64 -37.03 -13.99
N ASP A 136 17.60 -37.84 -13.52
CA ASP A 136 19.03 -37.67 -13.83
C ASP A 136 19.56 -38.70 -14.86
N LYS A 137 18.69 -39.26 -15.72
CA LYS A 137 19.08 -40.12 -16.84
C LYS A 137 18.32 -39.73 -18.10
#